data_AF-A0A3P7LT74-F1
#
_entry.id   AF-A0A3P7LT74-F1
#
_cell.length_a   1.000
_cell.length_b   1.000
_cell.length_c   1.000
_cell.angle_alpha   90.00
_cell.angle_beta   90.00
_cell.angle_gamma   90.00
#
_symmetry.space_group_name_H-M   'P 1'
#
loop_
_entity.id
_entity.type
_entity.pdbx_description
1 polymer ?
#
loop_
_entity_poly.entity_id
_entity_poly.type
_entity_poly.pdbx_seq_one_letter_code
_entity_poly.pdbx_strand_id
1 'polypeptide(L)' 'MWMNRLTWPGMASFKSAAKVKFATKSYPLAGFKKRYNNLSFYLILRGGHMVAYDTPEAALHVVQQILKDYGS' A
#
# COMPACT_ATOMS: atom_id res chain seq x y z
N MET A 1 -9.01 -14.10 2.89
CA MET A 1 -8.41 -13.32 1.80
C MET A 1 -7.10 -13.96 1.33
N TRP A 2 -6.77 -13.83 0.03
CA TRP A 2 -5.64 -14.51 -0.62
C TRP A 2 -4.28 -14.23 0.04
N MET A 3 -4.09 -13.02 0.57
CA MET A 3 -2.84 -12.58 1.20
C MET A 3 -2.41 -13.49 2.37
N ASN A 4 -3.36 -14.11 3.08
CA ASN A 4 -3.06 -15.00 4.21
C ASN A 4 -2.55 -16.39 3.77
N ARG A 5 -2.70 -16.73 2.49
CA ARG A 5 -2.26 -18.00 1.90
C ARG A 5 -0.89 -17.90 1.20
N LEU A 6 -0.30 -16.70 1.15
CA LEU A 6 1.00 -16.49 0.55
C LEU A 6 2.08 -17.21 1.37
N THR A 7 2.81 -18.13 0.73
CA THR A 7 3.95 -18.83 1.33
C THR A 7 5.22 -18.02 1.11
N TRP A 8 5.61 -17.25 2.11
CA TRP A 8 6.81 -16.40 2.08
C TRP A 8 7.43 -16.32 3.49
N PRO A 9 8.77 -16.39 3.65
CA PRO A 9 9.40 -16.41 4.97
C PRO A 9 9.03 -15.23 5.88
N GLY A 10 8.79 -14.04 5.33
CA GLY A 10 8.41 -12.85 6.10
C GLY A 10 6.93 -12.77 6.49
N MET A 11 6.12 -13.78 6.19
CA MET A 11 4.65 -13.69 6.33
C MET A 11 4.19 -13.54 7.78
N ALA A 12 4.86 -14.18 8.75
CA ALA A 12 4.52 -14.04 10.16
C ALA A 12 4.68 -12.59 10.64
N SER A 13 5.83 -11.98 10.36
CA SER A 13 6.12 -10.58 10.69
C SER A 13 5.26 -9.60 9.88
N PHE A 14 4.96 -9.93 8.63
CA PHE A 14 4.01 -9.13 7.86
C PHE A 14 2.63 -9.16 8.52
N LYS A 15 2.14 -10.30 9.03
CA LYS A 15 0.84 -10.35 9.73
C LYS A 15 0.82 -9.43 10.96
N SER A 16 1.89 -9.34 11.72
CA SER A 16 2.00 -8.43 12.89
C SER A 16 2.32 -6.98 12.52
N ALA A 17 2.81 -6.70 11.31
CA ALA A 17 3.16 -5.34 10.89
C ALA A 17 1.96 -4.38 10.97
N ALA A 18 2.23 -3.16 11.45
CA ALA A 18 1.21 -2.13 11.62
C ALA A 18 0.65 -1.66 10.27
N LYS A 19 -0.65 -1.35 10.26
CA LYS A 19 -1.31 -0.71 9.14
C LYS A 19 -1.25 0.80 9.34
N VAL A 20 -0.53 1.51 8.48
CA VAL A 20 -0.29 2.96 8.58
C VAL A 20 -1.19 3.68 7.58
N LYS A 21 -1.91 4.71 8.03
CA LYS A 21 -2.71 5.58 7.13
C LYS A 21 -1.80 6.50 6.33
N PHE A 22 -2.19 6.83 5.10
CA PHE A 22 -1.55 7.88 4.31
C PHE A 22 -2.59 8.85 3.76
N ALA A 23 -2.12 10.07 3.48
CA ALA A 23 -2.92 11.17 2.98
C ALA A 23 -2.38 11.62 1.61
N THR A 24 -3.25 12.22 0.80
CA THR A 24 -2.85 13.01 -0.38
C THR A 24 -3.24 14.47 -0.16
N LYS A 25 -2.91 15.34 -1.11
CA LYS A 25 -3.26 16.76 -1.05
C LYS A 25 -4.76 16.97 -0.91
N SER A 26 -5.57 16.21 -1.66
CA SER A 26 -7.02 16.35 -1.67
C SER A 26 -7.74 15.51 -0.61
N TYR A 27 -7.08 14.48 -0.05
CA TYR A 27 -7.71 13.54 0.87
C TYR A 27 -6.85 13.27 2.13
N PRO A 28 -7.27 13.77 3.31
CA PRO A 28 -6.59 13.52 4.59
C PRO A 28 -6.48 12.04 4.98
N LEU A 29 -7.37 11.20 4.43
CA LEU A 29 -7.29 9.75 4.51
C LEU A 29 -7.47 9.17 3.10
N ALA A 30 -6.37 9.01 2.39
CA ALA A 30 -6.36 8.47 1.02
C ALA A 30 -6.25 6.94 1.00
N GLY A 31 -5.67 6.36 2.05
CA GLY A 31 -5.58 4.91 2.17
C GLY A 31 -4.73 4.44 3.32
N PHE A 32 -4.37 3.17 3.24
CA PHE A 32 -3.54 2.49 4.21
C PHE A 32 -2.44 1.70 3.53
N LYS A 33 -1.28 1.66 4.17
CA LYS A 33 -0.11 0.89 3.78
C LYS A 33 0.24 -0.08 4.89
N LYS A 34 0.67 -1.28 4.50
CA LYS A 34 1.26 -2.27 5.40
C LYS A 34 2.48 -2.86 4.69
N ARG A 35 3.65 -2.84 5.34
CA ARG A 35 4.91 -3.28 4.75
C ARG A 35 5.70 -4.15 5.72
N TYR A 36 6.36 -5.16 5.18
CA TYR A 36 7.46 -5.87 5.82
C TYR A 36 8.46 -6.28 4.74
N ASN A 37 9.74 -5.93 4.89
CA ASN A 37 10.81 -6.19 3.93
C ASN A 37 10.42 -5.84 2.46
N ASN A 38 10.40 -6.84 1.58
CA ASN A 38 10.13 -6.75 0.15
C ASN A 38 8.63 -6.85 -0.22
N LEU A 39 7.73 -6.93 0.76
CA LEU A 39 6.29 -6.97 0.52
C LEU A 39 5.60 -5.72 1.09
N SER A 40 4.90 -5.00 0.22
CA SER A 40 4.04 -3.87 0.59
C SER A 40 2.62 -4.10 0.08
N PHE A 41 1.64 -3.80 0.92
CA PHE A 41 0.22 -3.87 0.61
C PHE A 41 -0.43 -2.52 0.82
N TYR A 42 -1.13 -2.05 -0.21
CA TYR A 42 -1.82 -0.77 -0.20
C TYR A 42 -3.32 -1.02 -0.34
N LEU A 43 -4.09 -0.48 0.60
CA LEU A 43 -5.54 -0.35 0.49
C LEU A 43 -5.85 1.11 0.19
N ILE A 44 -6.28 1.39 -1.03
CA ILE A 44 -6.59 2.75 -1.49
C ILE A 44 -8.10 2.95 -1.34
N LEU A 45 -8.49 4.02 -0.67
CA LEU A 45 -9.89 4.36 -0.50
C LEU A 45 -10.39 5.08 -1.75
N ARG A 46 -11.69 4.90 -2.07
CA ARG A 46 -12.35 5.54 -3.23
C ARG A 46 -11.78 5.12 -4.59
N GLY A 47 -10.86 4.15 -4.63
CA GLY A 47 -10.41 3.52 -5.85
C GLY A 47 -11.33 2.38 -6.25
N GLY A 48 -11.69 2.32 -7.53
CA GLY A 48 -12.36 1.18 -8.15
C GLY A 48 -11.34 0.23 -8.79
N HIS A 49 -11.76 -0.45 -9.86
CA HIS A 49 -10.91 -1.38 -10.60
C HIS A 49 -9.68 -0.69 -11.20
N MET A 50 -9.82 0.57 -11.62
CA MET A 50 -8.77 1.35 -12.26
C MET A 50 -8.31 2.46 -11.33
N VAL A 51 -7.55 2.09 -10.30
CA VAL A 51 -7.06 3.00 -9.23
C VAL A 51 -6.47 4.31 -9.75
N ALA A 52 -5.67 4.27 -10.82
CA ALA A 52 -5.04 5.46 -11.39
C ALA A 52 -6.04 6.41 -12.07
N TYR A 53 -7.15 5.88 -12.58
CA TYR A 53 -8.25 6.68 -13.13
C TYR A 53 -9.13 7.24 -12.02
N ASP A 54 -9.50 6.39 -11.05
CA ASP A 54 -10.43 6.76 -9.97
C ASP A 54 -9.78 7.68 -8.92
N THR A 55 -8.49 7.45 -8.63
CA THR A 55 -7.72 8.12 -7.57
C THR A 55 -6.28 8.42 -8.01
N PRO A 56 -6.07 9.30 -9.00
CA PRO A 56 -4.75 9.56 -9.59
C PRO A 56 -3.70 10.04 -8.57
N GLU A 57 -4.08 10.88 -7.60
CA GLU A 57 -3.17 11.34 -6.55
C GLU A 57 -2.67 10.18 -5.67
N ALA A 58 -3.56 9.27 -5.29
CA ALA A 58 -3.20 8.13 -4.46
C ALA A 58 -2.32 7.14 -5.23
N ALA A 59 -2.62 6.92 -6.51
CA ALA A 59 -1.80 6.09 -7.38
C ALA A 59 -0.37 6.64 -7.51
N LEU A 60 -0.23 7.95 -7.78
CA LEU A 60 1.07 8.61 -7.87
C LEU A 60 1.83 8.53 -6.54
N HIS A 61 1.15 8.79 -5.42
CA HIS A 61 1.74 8.65 -4.09
C HIS A 61 2.29 7.23 -3.85
N VAL A 62 1.54 6.19 -4.21
CA VAL A 62 1.99 4.80 -4.05
C VAL A 62 3.23 4.51 -4.91
N VAL A 63 3.27 4.95 -6.16
CA VAL A 63 4.45 4.76 -7.03
C VAL A 63 5.67 5.47 -6.45
N GLN A 64 5.53 6.74 -6.06
CA GLN A 64 6.62 7.50 -5.42
C GLN A 64 7.09 6.82 -4.14
N GLN A 65 6.17 6.28 -3.34
CA GLN A 65 6.51 5.57 -2.12
C GLN A 65 7.26 4.27 -2.41
N ILE A 66 6.88 3.52 -3.45
CA ILE A 66 7.61 2.32 -3.89
C ILE A 66 9.03 2.68 -4.33
N LEU A 67 9.19 3.73 -5.14
CA LEU A 67 10.51 4.20 -5.56
C LEU A 67 11.38 4.63 -4.37
N LYS A 68 10.81 5.30 -3.37
CA LYS A 68 11.53 5.65 -2.14
C LYS A 68 11.88 4.44 -1.27
N ASP A 69 10.99 3.45 -1.25
CA ASP A 69 11.07 2.28 -0.38
C ASP A 69 12.06 1.22 -0.85
N TYR A 70 12.31 1.18 -2.15
CA TYR A 70 13.08 0.13 -2.84
C TYR A 70 14.09 0.66 -3.87
N GLY A 71 14.09 1.97 -4.13
CA GLY A 71 15.13 2.61 -4.93
C GLY A 71 16.43 2.66 -4.14
N SER A 72 17.51 2.21 -4.78
CA SER A 72 18.88 2.20 -4.26
C SER A 72 19.39 3.59 -3.88
#